data_AF-A0A2E3S1I0-F1
#
_entry.id   AF-A0A2E3S1I0-F1
#
_cell.length_a   1.000
_cell.length_b   1.000
_cell.length_c   1.000
_cell.angle_alpha   90.00
_cell.angle_beta   90.00
_cell.angle_gamma   90.00
#
_symmetry.space_group_name_H-M   'P 1'
#
loop_
_entity.id
_entity.type
_entity.pdbx_description
1 polymer ?
#
loop_
_entity_poly.entity_id
_entity_poly.type
_entity_poly.pdbx_seq_one_letter_code
_entity_poly.pdbx_strand_id
1 'polypeptide(L)'
;MDAIFACHRIDCVPRRWKDAAGSIVTDGVERIQEAGGSLYGVWRSQIGLPRDTVIGITIWPDIESASEHGSLLDRGLATVRASGYEILRPTSRPKTDEPPERQGNYAFRWFETPAEKYDEFMELCIAAWPDFESSYDSQVIGLWKVNGEGPTVRSLLLTRRPDLAMWERSKIPANEIEFEMREKLNRRYDLCDWTVVNTMTLITATDSQDKVRWA
;
A
#
# COMPACT_ATOMS: atom_id res chain seq x y z
N MET A 1 -3.87 15.67 -15.44
CA MET A 1 -4.90 14.75 -14.92
C MET A 1 -4.16 13.85 -13.94
N ASP A 2 -4.68 13.67 -12.72
CA ASP A 2 -3.96 12.89 -11.71
C ASP A 2 -4.03 11.41 -12.06
N ALA A 3 -2.90 10.72 -11.93
CA ALA A 3 -2.82 9.30 -12.24
C ALA A 3 -3.73 8.47 -11.32
N ILE A 4 -4.29 7.39 -11.87
CA ILE A 4 -5.17 6.46 -11.16
C ILE A 4 -4.36 5.21 -10.79
N PHE A 5 -4.57 4.71 -9.58
CA PHE A 5 -3.89 3.51 -9.11
C PHE A 5 -4.87 2.35 -9.06
N ALA A 6 -4.40 1.12 -9.26
CA ALA A 6 -5.18 -0.08 -8.97
C ALA A 6 -4.37 -0.96 -8.01
N CYS A 7 -4.93 -1.27 -6.86
CA CYS A 7 -4.32 -2.12 -5.83
C CYS A 7 -4.88 -3.54 -5.93
N HIS A 8 -4.05 -4.42 -6.45
CA HIS A 8 -4.34 -5.82 -6.73
C HIS A 8 -4.03 -6.66 -5.49
N ARG A 9 -4.98 -7.47 -5.06
CA ARG A 9 -4.73 -8.57 -4.13
C ARG A 9 -4.73 -9.87 -4.91
N ILE A 10 -3.62 -10.59 -4.87
CA ILE A 10 -3.39 -11.79 -5.65
C ILE A 10 -3.08 -12.93 -4.67
N ASP A 11 -4.01 -13.85 -4.50
CA ASP A 11 -3.84 -15.04 -3.69
C ASP A 11 -3.26 -16.15 -4.58
N CYS A 12 -2.03 -16.56 -4.26
CA CYS A 12 -1.28 -17.52 -5.05
C CYS A 12 -1.58 -18.97 -4.63
N VAL A 13 -1.19 -19.91 -5.49
CA VAL A 13 -1.08 -21.33 -5.15
C VAL A 13 -0.09 -21.49 -3.99
N PRO A 14 -0.34 -22.39 -3.01
CA PRO A 14 0.54 -22.55 -1.84
C PRO A 14 2.01 -22.76 -2.20
N ARG A 15 2.89 -22.01 -1.54
CA ARG A 15 4.35 -21.97 -1.77
C ARG A 15 4.80 -21.44 -3.13
N ARG A 16 3.91 -20.80 -3.91
CA ARG A 16 4.21 -20.28 -5.25
C ARG A 16 4.21 -18.76 -5.34
N TRP A 17 4.12 -18.03 -4.22
CA TRP A 17 4.12 -16.56 -4.24
C TRP A 17 5.33 -15.96 -4.97
N LYS A 18 6.51 -16.58 -4.85
CA LYS A 18 7.74 -16.07 -5.49
C LYS A 18 7.69 -16.21 -7.00
N ASP A 19 7.16 -17.33 -7.48
CA ASP A 19 7.00 -17.59 -8.92
C ASP A 19 5.91 -16.68 -9.50
N ALA A 20 4.80 -16.48 -8.76
CA ALA A 20 3.76 -15.52 -9.13
C ALA A 20 4.32 -14.09 -9.22
N ALA A 21 5.03 -13.62 -8.19
CA ALA A 21 5.66 -12.31 -8.20
C ALA A 21 6.65 -12.16 -9.36
N GLY A 22 7.44 -13.20 -9.65
CA GLY A 22 8.33 -13.26 -10.80
C GLY A 22 7.61 -13.06 -12.14
N SER A 23 6.56 -13.83 -12.39
CA SER A 23 5.74 -13.69 -13.61
C SER A 23 4.98 -12.37 -13.68
N ILE A 24 4.60 -11.78 -12.54
CA ILE A 24 3.99 -10.45 -12.50
C ILE A 24 5.00 -9.40 -12.95
N VAL A 25 6.23 -9.40 -12.43
CA VAL A 25 7.25 -8.39 -12.77
C VAL A 25 7.87 -8.57 -14.15
N THR A 26 7.60 -9.69 -14.83
CA THR A 26 7.98 -9.90 -16.24
C THR A 26 6.76 -9.77 -17.14
N ASP A 27 5.96 -10.83 -17.24
CA ASP A 27 4.91 -10.99 -18.24
C ASP A 27 3.71 -10.09 -17.90
N GLY A 28 3.42 -9.91 -16.61
CA GLY A 28 2.37 -9.02 -16.13
C GLY A 28 2.67 -7.56 -16.45
N VAL A 29 3.89 -7.10 -16.18
CA VAL A 29 4.35 -5.73 -16.49
C VAL A 29 4.27 -5.45 -17.98
N GLU A 30 4.73 -6.39 -18.82
CA GLU A 30 4.66 -6.24 -20.29
C GLU A 30 3.22 -5.99 -20.76
N ARG A 31 2.27 -6.84 -20.32
CA ARG A 31 0.84 -6.66 -20.66
C ARG A 31 0.26 -5.34 -20.16
N ILE A 32 0.64 -4.91 -18.97
CA ILE A 32 0.18 -3.64 -18.39
C ILE A 32 0.73 -2.45 -19.19
N GLN A 33 2.01 -2.51 -19.59
CA GLN A 33 2.65 -1.47 -20.41
C GLN A 33 2.05 -1.38 -21.82
N GLU A 34 1.78 -2.52 -22.46
CA GLU A 34 1.11 -2.57 -23.77
C GLU A 34 -0.30 -1.93 -23.72
N ALA A 35 -0.97 -2.03 -22.57
CA ALA A 35 -2.27 -1.42 -22.31
C ALA A 35 -2.19 0.05 -21.82
N GLY A 36 -1.00 0.65 -21.79
CA GLY A 36 -0.79 2.05 -21.40
C GLY A 36 -0.71 2.31 -19.89
N GLY A 37 -0.63 1.26 -19.08
CA GLY A 37 -0.38 1.36 -17.63
C GLY A 37 1.09 1.17 -17.27
N SER A 38 1.41 1.28 -15.98
CA SER A 38 2.73 0.94 -15.45
C SER A 38 2.63 0.24 -14.09
N LEU A 39 3.71 -0.43 -13.68
CA LEU A 39 3.79 -1.05 -12.37
C LEU A 39 4.36 -0.06 -11.35
N TYR A 40 3.60 0.21 -10.30
CA TYR A 40 4.04 1.00 -9.15
C TYR A 40 4.84 0.17 -8.16
N GLY A 41 4.49 -1.11 -7.97
CA GLY A 41 5.29 -2.01 -7.14
C GLY A 41 4.61 -3.35 -6.89
N VAL A 42 5.40 -4.30 -6.38
CA VAL A 42 4.92 -5.62 -5.95
C VAL A 42 5.43 -5.90 -4.55
N TRP A 43 4.54 -6.34 -3.67
CA TRP A 43 4.85 -6.67 -2.29
C TRP A 43 4.41 -8.09 -1.96
N ARG A 44 5.20 -8.81 -1.15
CA ARG A 44 4.76 -10.06 -0.52
C ARG A 44 4.21 -9.81 0.88
N SER A 45 3.21 -10.60 1.27
CA SER A 45 2.72 -10.63 2.64
C SER A 45 3.84 -11.00 3.62
N GLN A 46 3.85 -10.32 4.77
CA GLN A 46 4.67 -10.66 5.92
C GLN A 46 3.78 -11.00 7.13
N ILE A 47 2.86 -10.10 7.51
CA ILE A 47 1.90 -10.29 8.61
C ILE A 47 0.53 -9.71 8.20
N GLY A 48 -0.55 -10.38 8.58
CA GLY A 48 -1.94 -9.91 8.43
C GLY A 48 -2.70 -10.46 7.22
N LEU A 49 -1.99 -10.91 6.18
CA LEU A 49 -2.56 -11.65 5.04
C LEU A 49 -2.02 -13.07 4.96
N PRO A 50 -2.68 -14.00 4.24
CA PRO A 50 -2.11 -15.32 3.96
C PRO A 50 -0.69 -15.22 3.43
N ARG A 51 0.15 -16.21 3.79
CA ARG A 51 1.57 -16.24 3.42
C ARG A 51 1.78 -16.12 1.91
N ASP A 52 0.97 -16.82 1.14
CA ASP A 52 1.05 -16.86 -0.32
C ASP A 52 0.10 -15.83 -0.96
N THR A 53 0.13 -14.60 -0.44
CA THR A 53 -0.55 -13.44 -1.04
C THR A 53 0.48 -12.41 -1.48
N VAL A 54 0.30 -11.90 -2.69
CA VAL A 54 1.07 -10.79 -3.28
C VAL A 54 0.13 -9.61 -3.47
N ILE A 55 0.59 -8.40 -3.16
CA ILE A 55 -0.07 -7.16 -3.55
C ILE A 55 0.71 -6.56 -4.73
N GLY A 56 0.01 -6.21 -5.80
CA GLY A 56 0.53 -5.38 -6.88
C GLY A 56 -0.15 -4.03 -6.87
N ILE A 57 0.56 -2.95 -7.18
CA ILE A 57 -0.07 -1.67 -7.49
C ILE A 57 0.34 -1.28 -8.91
N THR A 58 -0.63 -0.94 -9.75
CA THR A 58 -0.43 -0.43 -11.10
C THR A 58 -0.94 1.01 -11.22
N ILE A 59 -0.38 1.78 -12.15
CA ILE A 59 -0.75 3.17 -12.44
C ILE A 59 -1.39 3.21 -13.83
N TRP A 60 -2.39 4.07 -13.98
CA TRP A 60 -3.20 4.24 -15.18
C TRP A 60 -3.47 5.71 -15.44
N PRO A 61 -3.64 6.12 -16.71
CA PRO A 61 -3.94 7.52 -17.06
C PRO A 61 -5.31 7.97 -16.54
N ASP A 62 -6.27 7.06 -16.44
CA ASP A 62 -7.64 7.31 -16.00
C ASP A 62 -8.31 6.04 -15.44
N ILE A 63 -9.55 6.20 -14.96
CA ILE A 63 -10.33 5.12 -14.33
C ILE A 63 -10.82 4.11 -15.36
N GLU A 64 -11.12 4.55 -16.58
CA GLU A 64 -11.59 3.68 -17.66
C GLU A 64 -10.51 2.65 -17.99
N SER A 65 -9.29 3.12 -18.25
CA SER A 65 -8.11 2.30 -18.47
C SER A 65 -7.86 1.34 -17.29
N ALA A 66 -7.92 1.84 -16.05
CA ALA A 66 -7.74 1.00 -14.87
C ALA A 66 -8.80 -0.11 -14.75
N SER A 67 -10.05 0.20 -15.11
CA SER A 67 -11.19 -0.74 -15.05
C SER A 67 -11.14 -1.80 -16.15
N GLU A 68 -10.79 -1.39 -17.37
CA GLU A 68 -10.76 -2.28 -18.52
C GLU A 68 -9.52 -3.19 -18.51
N HIS A 69 -8.39 -2.66 -18.06
CA HIS A 69 -7.09 -3.30 -18.24
C HIS A 69 -6.42 -3.72 -16.94
N GLY A 70 -6.92 -3.32 -15.76
CA GLY A 70 -6.37 -3.71 -14.46
C GLY A 70 -6.15 -5.22 -14.30
N SER A 71 -7.13 -6.02 -14.75
CA SER A 71 -7.07 -7.48 -14.66
C SER A 71 -5.96 -8.15 -15.50
N LEU A 72 -5.23 -7.40 -16.34
CA LEU A 72 -4.15 -7.96 -17.17
C LEU A 72 -2.92 -8.35 -16.36
N LEU A 73 -2.72 -7.77 -15.16
CA LEU A 73 -1.51 -7.96 -14.35
C LEU A 73 -1.24 -9.45 -14.09
N ASP A 74 -2.26 -10.19 -13.65
CA ASP A 74 -2.16 -11.60 -13.26
C ASP A 74 -2.90 -12.56 -14.21
N ARG A 75 -3.42 -12.05 -15.33
CA ARG A 75 -4.19 -12.84 -16.30
C ARG A 75 -3.40 -14.07 -16.79
N GLY A 76 -4.01 -15.24 -16.64
CA GLY A 76 -3.48 -16.50 -17.16
C GLY A 76 -2.31 -17.09 -16.37
N LEU A 77 -1.92 -16.49 -15.24
CA LEU A 77 -0.83 -17.02 -14.42
C LEU A 77 -1.28 -18.26 -13.65
N ALA A 78 -0.75 -19.44 -14.01
CA ALA A 78 -1.07 -20.72 -13.35
C ALA A 78 -0.70 -20.76 -11.84
N THR A 79 0.11 -19.82 -11.37
CA THR A 79 0.51 -19.65 -9.97
C THR A 79 -0.50 -18.84 -9.15
N VAL A 80 -1.54 -18.30 -9.77
CA VAL A 80 -2.59 -17.49 -9.15
C VAL A 80 -3.85 -18.33 -8.98
N ARG A 81 -4.43 -18.30 -7.78
CA ARG A 81 -5.68 -19.01 -7.45
C ARG A 81 -6.88 -18.08 -7.53
N ALA A 82 -6.73 -16.87 -7.02
CA ALA A 82 -7.75 -15.84 -7.03
C ALA A 82 -7.09 -14.46 -7.01
N SER A 83 -7.75 -13.51 -7.64
CA SER A 83 -7.31 -12.12 -7.63
C SER A 83 -8.51 -11.18 -7.70
N GLY A 84 -8.26 -9.95 -7.30
CA GLY A 84 -9.17 -8.82 -7.43
C GLY A 84 -8.40 -7.53 -7.18
N TYR A 85 -8.97 -6.40 -7.57
CA TYR A 85 -8.33 -5.12 -7.35
C TYR A 85 -9.33 -4.03 -7.02
N GLU A 86 -8.83 -3.03 -6.31
CA GLU A 86 -9.54 -1.80 -5.99
C GLU A 86 -8.94 -0.66 -6.81
N ILE A 87 -9.77 0.14 -7.46
CA ILE A 87 -9.32 1.37 -8.11
C ILE A 87 -9.18 2.46 -7.05
N LEU A 88 -8.05 3.15 -7.08
CA LEU A 88 -7.58 4.06 -6.04
C LEU A 88 -7.32 5.44 -6.65
N ARG A 89 -7.96 6.46 -6.08
CA ARG A 89 -7.69 7.87 -6.39
C ARG A 89 -6.68 8.42 -5.39
N PRO A 90 -5.58 9.05 -5.84
CA PRO A 90 -4.62 9.68 -4.93
C PRO A 90 -5.29 10.82 -4.16
N THR A 91 -4.80 11.10 -2.95
CA THR A 91 -5.22 12.26 -2.17
C THR A 91 -4.08 13.29 -2.11
N SER A 92 -3.58 13.64 -0.93
CA SER A 92 -2.40 14.50 -0.73
C SER A 92 -1.06 13.79 -1.01
N ARG A 93 -1.09 12.46 -1.19
CA ARG A 93 0.01 11.62 -1.69
C ARG A 93 -0.56 10.46 -2.54
N PRO A 94 0.24 9.87 -3.45
CA PRO A 94 1.62 10.27 -3.81
C PRO A 94 1.66 11.61 -4.56
N LYS A 95 2.81 12.29 -4.52
CA LYS A 95 3.05 13.56 -5.23
C LYS A 95 3.49 13.36 -6.68
N THR A 96 4.05 12.19 -6.96
CA THR A 96 4.56 11.74 -8.25
C THR A 96 4.05 10.32 -8.50
N ASP A 97 4.17 9.85 -9.72
CA ASP A 97 3.88 8.47 -10.12
C ASP A 97 5.11 7.55 -9.98
N GLU A 98 6.21 8.06 -9.40
CA GLU A 98 7.44 7.30 -9.21
C GLU A 98 7.26 6.14 -8.22
N PRO A 99 7.59 4.89 -8.62
CA PRO A 99 7.59 3.72 -7.75
C PRO A 99 8.42 3.91 -6.47
N PRO A 100 8.03 3.35 -5.32
CA PRO A 100 8.90 3.27 -4.16
C PRO A 100 10.08 2.34 -4.44
N GLU A 101 11.29 2.79 -4.13
CA GLU A 101 12.53 2.10 -4.48
C GLU A 101 13.20 1.39 -3.29
N ARG A 102 12.83 1.76 -2.06
CA ARG A 102 13.60 1.41 -0.86
C ARG A 102 13.04 0.19 -0.14
N GLN A 103 13.89 -0.77 0.19
CA GLN A 103 13.48 -1.95 0.94
C GLN A 103 13.01 -1.57 2.35
N GLY A 104 12.15 -2.39 2.96
CA GLY A 104 11.81 -2.25 4.37
C GLY A 104 10.47 -2.92 4.73
N ASN A 105 9.95 -2.55 5.90
CA ASN A 105 8.63 -2.97 6.36
C ASN A 105 7.58 -1.96 5.86
N TYR A 106 6.78 -2.37 4.90
CA TYR A 106 5.65 -1.60 4.38
C TYR A 106 4.38 -1.94 5.15
N ALA A 107 3.71 -0.94 5.71
CA ALA A 107 2.42 -1.09 6.34
C ALA A 107 1.31 -0.64 5.38
N PHE A 108 0.52 -1.59 4.90
CA PHE A 108 -0.73 -1.36 4.18
C PHE A 108 -1.85 -1.22 5.21
N ARG A 109 -2.29 0.01 5.43
CA ARG A 109 -3.35 0.31 6.39
C ARG A 109 -4.61 0.72 5.66
N TRP A 110 -5.64 -0.11 5.78
CA TRP A 110 -6.95 0.19 5.26
C TRP A 110 -7.83 0.75 6.35
N PHE A 111 -8.64 1.73 5.98
CA PHE A 111 -9.63 2.37 6.85
C PHE A 111 -10.99 2.39 6.17
N GLU A 112 -12.03 2.27 6.98
CA GLU A 112 -13.40 2.61 6.60
C GLU A 112 -13.86 3.72 7.54
N THR A 113 -14.07 4.90 6.98
CA THR A 113 -14.39 6.13 7.74
C THR A 113 -15.74 6.66 7.27
N PRO A 114 -16.70 6.94 8.16
CA PRO A 114 -17.93 7.63 7.79
C PRO A 114 -17.65 8.92 7.01
N ALA A 115 -18.42 9.17 5.95
CA ALA A 115 -18.18 10.27 5.03
C ALA A 115 -18.14 11.64 5.74
N GLU A 116 -18.99 11.84 6.74
CA GLU A 116 -19.07 13.06 7.54
C GLU A 116 -17.86 13.29 8.45
N LYS A 117 -17.06 12.26 8.72
CA LYS A 117 -15.81 12.33 9.52
C LYS A 117 -14.55 12.32 8.65
N TYR A 118 -14.69 12.16 7.34
CA TYR A 118 -13.55 11.88 6.47
C TYR A 118 -12.58 13.06 6.37
N ASP A 119 -13.09 14.30 6.38
CA ASP A 119 -12.23 15.49 6.30
C ASP A 119 -11.34 15.64 7.56
N GLU A 120 -11.91 15.46 8.77
CA GLU A 120 -11.13 15.44 10.02
C GLU A 120 -10.07 14.32 10.00
N PHE A 121 -10.45 13.12 9.51
CA PHE A 121 -9.53 12.00 9.34
C PHE A 121 -8.35 12.36 8.42
N MET A 122 -8.61 13.06 7.31
CA MET A 122 -7.59 13.47 6.36
C MET A 122 -6.64 14.52 6.96
N GLU A 123 -7.17 15.51 7.67
CA GLU A 123 -6.36 16.52 8.37
C GLU A 123 -5.42 15.88 9.38
N LEU A 124 -5.93 14.97 10.21
CA LEU A 124 -5.12 14.23 11.19
C LEU A 124 -4.04 13.36 10.54
N CYS A 125 -4.34 12.75 9.38
CA CYS A 125 -3.33 12.02 8.62
C CYS A 125 -2.18 12.93 8.17
N ILE A 126 -2.51 14.05 7.53
CA ILE A 126 -1.52 14.96 6.94
C ILE A 126 -0.68 15.63 8.02
N ALA A 127 -1.30 16.04 9.13
CA ALA A 127 -0.61 16.70 10.23
C ALA A 127 0.49 15.84 10.87
N ALA A 128 0.36 14.51 10.83
CA ALA A 128 1.32 13.59 11.43
C ALA A 128 2.53 13.27 10.54
N TRP A 129 2.52 13.65 9.26
CA TRP A 129 3.57 13.26 8.31
C TRP A 129 4.95 13.84 8.62
N PRO A 130 5.11 15.14 8.97
CA PRO A 130 6.43 15.71 9.25
C PRO A 130 7.18 14.97 10.36
N ASP A 131 6.49 14.65 11.45
CA ASP A 131 7.08 13.92 12.58
C ASP A 131 7.34 12.44 12.22
N PHE A 132 6.45 11.84 11.45
CA PHE A 132 6.62 10.47 10.97
C PHE A 132 7.88 10.34 10.10
N GLU A 133 8.08 11.24 9.14
CA GLU A 133 9.19 11.17 8.18
C GLU A 133 10.52 11.68 8.76
N SER A 134 10.49 12.60 9.74
CA SER A 134 11.69 13.01 10.46
C SER A 134 12.26 11.90 11.35
N SER A 135 11.45 10.89 11.66
CA SER A 135 11.79 9.78 12.54
C SER A 135 12.13 8.51 11.78
N TYR A 136 13.25 7.89 12.17
CA TYR A 136 13.57 6.50 11.85
C TYR A 136 13.56 6.12 10.35
N ASP A 137 14.00 7.01 9.47
CA ASP A 137 14.07 6.75 8.03
C ASP A 137 12.72 6.23 7.47
N SER A 138 11.62 6.86 7.90
CA SER A 138 10.27 6.46 7.51
C SER A 138 9.79 7.24 6.29
N GLN A 139 8.89 6.64 5.48
CA GLN A 139 8.34 7.30 4.28
C GLN A 139 6.82 7.14 4.22
N VAL A 140 6.09 8.22 3.92
CA VAL A 140 4.70 8.14 3.51
C VAL A 140 4.65 7.95 2.00
N ILE A 141 4.33 6.74 1.55
CA ILE A 141 4.34 6.38 0.13
C ILE A 141 3.10 6.93 -0.55
N GLY A 142 1.92 6.71 0.04
CA GLY A 142 0.68 7.25 -0.51
C GLY A 142 -0.51 7.09 0.42
N LEU A 143 -1.53 7.90 0.15
CA LEU A 143 -2.84 7.83 0.78
C LEU A 143 -3.88 7.95 -0.32
N TRP A 144 -4.64 6.87 -0.55
CA TRP A 144 -5.63 6.83 -1.60
C TRP A 144 -7.02 6.62 -1.05
N LYS A 145 -8.02 7.18 -1.75
CA LYS A 145 -9.43 6.84 -1.58
C LYS A 145 -9.80 5.77 -2.60
N VAL A 146 -10.53 4.73 -2.18
CA VAL A 146 -11.11 3.76 -3.11
C VAL A 146 -12.16 4.48 -3.96
N ASN A 147 -12.11 4.27 -5.28
CA ASN A 147 -13.07 4.86 -6.19
C ASN A 147 -14.49 4.37 -5.88
N GLY A 148 -15.43 5.31 -5.76
CA GLY A 148 -16.81 5.04 -5.40
C GLY A 148 -17.37 6.12 -4.49
N GLU A 149 -18.69 6.09 -4.35
CA GLU A 149 -19.45 6.94 -3.43
C GLU A 149 -20.22 6.07 -2.44
N GLY A 150 -20.49 6.61 -1.27
CA GLY A 150 -21.21 5.90 -0.22
C GLY A 150 -21.13 6.62 1.13
N PRO A 151 -21.87 6.13 2.13
CA PRO A 151 -21.86 6.69 3.49
C PRO A 151 -20.51 6.45 4.20
N THR A 152 -19.70 5.54 3.68
CA THR A 152 -18.38 5.20 4.22
C THR A 152 -17.34 5.36 3.13
N VAL A 153 -16.28 6.07 3.45
CA VAL A 153 -15.11 6.25 2.60
C VAL A 153 -14.05 5.23 2.98
N ARG A 154 -13.72 4.34 2.04
CA ARG A 154 -12.61 3.40 2.21
C ARG A 154 -11.33 4.00 1.69
N SER A 155 -10.26 3.95 2.48
CA SER A 155 -8.95 4.51 2.11
C SER A 155 -7.79 3.56 2.43
N LEU A 156 -6.70 3.70 1.69
CA LEU A 156 -5.44 2.99 1.89
C LEU A 156 -4.33 3.99 2.19
N LEU A 157 -3.70 3.86 3.36
CA LEU A 157 -2.44 4.50 3.69
C LEU A 157 -1.31 3.47 3.55
N LEU A 158 -0.32 3.78 2.71
CA LEU A 158 0.91 3.00 2.58
C LEU A 158 2.09 3.79 3.15
N THR A 159 2.76 3.20 4.13
CA THR A 159 3.96 3.77 4.74
C THR A 159 5.09 2.76 4.79
N ARG A 160 6.33 3.19 4.67
CA ARG A 160 7.54 2.36 4.82
C ARG A 160 8.30 2.75 6.08
N ARG A 161 8.87 1.74 6.73
CA ARG A 161 9.93 1.86 7.74
C ARG A 161 11.09 0.94 7.40
N PRO A 162 12.31 1.17 7.93
CA PRO A 162 13.46 0.34 7.64
C PRO A 162 13.23 -1.14 7.94
N ASP A 163 12.57 -1.44 9.06
CA ASP A 163 12.31 -2.81 9.49
C ASP A 163 11.11 -2.90 10.44
N LEU A 164 10.79 -4.14 10.83
CA LEU A 164 9.67 -4.46 11.71
C LEU A 164 9.90 -4.00 13.15
N ALA A 165 11.14 -4.04 13.66
CA ALA A 165 11.45 -3.63 15.03
C ALA A 165 11.26 -2.13 15.20
N MET A 166 11.64 -1.34 14.20
CA MET A 166 11.39 0.09 14.16
C MET A 166 9.89 0.38 14.03
N TRP A 167 9.17 -0.47 13.28
CA TRP A 167 7.72 -0.35 13.21
C TRP A 167 7.03 -0.60 14.54
N GLU A 168 7.50 -1.58 15.32
CA GLU A 168 7.02 -1.84 16.67
C GLU A 168 7.36 -0.69 17.63
N ARG A 169 8.62 -0.24 17.66
CA ARG A 169 9.10 0.82 18.57
C ARG A 169 8.31 2.11 18.43
N SER A 170 7.99 2.52 17.21
CA SER A 170 7.17 3.70 16.95
C SER A 170 5.78 3.69 17.62
N LYS A 171 5.35 2.52 18.13
CA LYS A 171 4.06 2.38 18.79
C LYS A 171 4.10 2.83 20.24
N ILE A 172 5.28 2.99 20.82
CA ILE A 172 5.50 3.29 22.22
C ILE A 172 6.13 4.69 22.30
N PRO A 173 5.41 5.72 22.80
CA PRO A 173 5.98 7.05 22.94
C PRO A 173 7.10 7.04 23.99
N ALA A 174 8.23 7.68 23.69
CA ALA A 174 9.37 7.79 24.59
C ALA A 174 9.31 9.02 25.51
N ASN A 175 8.47 10.01 25.18
CA ASN A 175 8.34 11.29 25.90
C ASN A 175 6.93 11.88 25.73
N GLU A 176 6.64 12.97 26.45
CA GLU A 176 5.32 13.63 26.45
C GLU A 176 4.92 14.20 25.08
N ILE A 177 5.88 14.72 24.30
CA ILE A 177 5.62 15.24 22.95
C ILE A 177 5.15 14.11 22.02
N GLU A 178 5.85 12.98 22.04
CA GLU A 178 5.44 11.78 21.30
C GLU A 178 4.11 11.21 21.78
N PHE A 179 3.81 11.32 23.08
CA PHE A 179 2.54 10.91 23.65
C PHE A 179 1.39 11.76 23.09
N GLU A 180 1.51 13.10 23.08
CA GLU A 180 0.50 14.00 22.51
C GLU A 180 0.29 13.75 21.01
N MET A 181 1.37 13.54 20.25
CA MET A 181 1.28 13.17 18.84
C MET A 181 0.59 11.82 18.64
N ARG A 182 0.85 10.86 19.53
CA ARG A 182 0.18 9.57 19.49
C ARG A 182 -1.31 9.69 19.80
N GLU A 183 -1.72 10.57 20.70
CA GLU A 183 -3.15 10.80 20.97
C GLU A 183 -3.87 11.37 19.74
N LYS A 184 -3.25 12.28 18.99
CA LYS A 184 -3.79 12.74 17.70
C LYS A 184 -3.90 11.61 16.67
N LEU A 185 -2.93 10.72 16.62
CA LEU A 185 -2.97 9.54 15.75
C LEU A 185 -3.99 8.49 16.21
N ASN A 186 -4.24 8.39 17.52
CA ASN A 186 -5.26 7.51 18.09
C ASN A 186 -6.66 8.03 17.77
N ARG A 187 -6.87 9.35 17.85
CA ARG A 187 -8.12 10.01 17.44
C ARG A 187 -8.55 9.61 16.03
N ARG A 188 -7.60 9.45 15.10
CA ARG A 188 -7.89 8.96 13.76
C ARG A 188 -8.61 7.61 13.76
N TYR A 189 -8.25 6.68 14.66
CA TYR A 189 -8.92 5.39 14.76
C TYR A 189 -10.33 5.53 15.35
N ASP A 190 -10.55 6.47 16.28
CA ASP A 190 -11.88 6.74 16.84
C ASP A 190 -12.87 7.30 15.79
N LEU A 191 -12.34 7.87 14.70
CA LEU A 191 -13.13 8.33 13.57
C LEU A 191 -13.51 7.20 12.60
N CYS A 192 -12.81 6.07 12.62
CA CYS A 192 -13.01 4.96 11.70
C CYS A 192 -13.92 3.89 12.30
N ASP A 193 -14.82 3.32 11.49
CA ASP A 193 -15.63 2.17 11.89
C ASP A 193 -14.82 0.86 11.79
N TRP A 194 -13.82 0.84 10.91
CA TRP A 194 -12.94 -0.31 10.73
C TRP A 194 -11.53 0.12 10.32
N THR A 195 -10.54 -0.63 10.81
CA THR A 195 -9.13 -0.46 10.44
C THR A 195 -8.43 -1.81 10.43
N VAL A 196 -7.65 -2.08 9.39
CA VAL A 196 -6.71 -3.22 9.36
C VAL A 196 -5.33 -2.78 8.91
N VAL A 197 -4.32 -3.52 9.35
CA VAL A 197 -2.93 -3.31 8.95
C VAL A 197 -2.33 -4.63 8.55
N ASN A 198 -1.73 -4.63 7.37
CA ASN A 198 -0.88 -5.72 6.92
C ASN A 198 0.53 -5.19 6.77
N THR A 199 1.53 -5.95 7.22
CA THR A 199 2.92 -5.63 6.91
C THR A 199 3.39 -6.49 5.75
N MET A 200 4.19 -5.88 4.88
CA MET A 200 4.63 -6.47 3.62
C MET A 200 6.06 -6.05 3.30
N THR A 201 6.70 -6.81 2.42
CA THR A 201 8.05 -6.54 1.93
C THR A 201 7.99 -6.23 0.45
N LEU A 202 8.65 -5.15 0.02
CA LEU A 202 8.69 -4.73 -1.38
C LEU A 202 9.63 -5.65 -2.17
N ILE A 203 9.11 -6.31 -3.19
CA ILE A 203 9.87 -7.20 -4.08
C ILE A 203 10.61 -6.39 -5.14
N THR A 204 10.02 -5.30 -5.61
CA THR A 204 10.58 -4.42 -6.66
C THR A 204 11.52 -3.33 -6.12
N ALA A 205 12.01 -3.47 -4.89
CA ALA A 205 12.99 -2.54 -4.32
C ALA A 205 14.29 -2.57 -5.13
N THR A 206 14.92 -1.42 -5.34
CA THR A 206 16.16 -1.26 -6.13
C THR A 206 17.39 -1.08 -5.24
N ASP A 207 17.21 -0.60 -4.00
CA ASP A 207 18.33 -0.32 -3.08
C ASP A 207 18.96 -1.59 -2.48
N SER A 208 18.15 -2.61 -2.21
CA SER A 208 18.58 -3.88 -1.64
C SER A 208 17.57 -4.99 -1.89
N GLN A 209 18.08 -6.19 -2.16
CA GLN A 209 17.22 -7.36 -2.34
C GLN A 209 16.80 -7.95 -1.00
N ASP A 210 15.57 -8.46 -0.95
CA ASP A 210 15.02 -9.25 0.16
C ASP A 210 15.65 -10.66 0.24
N LYS A 211 16.97 -10.68 0.42
CA LYS A 211 17.80 -11.88 0.60
C LYS A 211 18.58 -11.85 1.90
N VAL A 212 18.59 -10.70 2.59
CA VAL A 212 19.31 -10.53 3.85
C VAL A 212 18.58 -11.32 4.93
N ARG A 213 19.21 -12.41 5.39
CA ARG A 213 18.86 -13.01 6.67
C ARG A 213 19.52 -12.12 7.73
N TRP A 214 18.73 -11.66 8.69
CA TRP A 214 19.25 -10.94 9.86
C TRP A 214 20.27 -11.88 10.54
N ALA A 215 21.51 -11.42 10.62
CA ALA A 215 22.60 -12.13 11.28
C ALA A 215 22.46 -12.03 12.80
#